data_AF-A0AAV5QIF3-F1
#
_entry.id   AF-A0AAV5QIF3-F1
#
_cell.length_a   1.000
_cell.length_b   1.000
_cell.length_c   1.000
_cell.angle_alpha   90.00
_cell.angle_beta   90.00
_cell.angle_gamma   90.00
#
_symmetry.space_group_name_H-M   'P 1'
#
loop_
_entity.id
_entity.type
_entity.pdbx_description
1 polymer ?
#
loop_
_entity_poly.entity_id
_entity_poly.type
_entity_poly.pdbx_seq_one_letter_code
_entity_poly.pdbx_strand_id
1 'polypeptide(L)'
;MYNRILKAAAKPLETPEVTEILEKQLAGWCLRSHNDVPAIETSIKLKDFETTSSFINQVNLRSHLLGHHPTIQYTYNNVKIILQTHDANAVTDVDITMAKKINSYIKRYQ
;
A
#
# COMPACT_ATOMS: atom_id res chain seq x y z
N MET A 1 17.31 10.60 20.94
CA MET A 1 17.17 10.76 19.49
C MET A 1 15.77 10.28 19.09
N TYR A 2 14.79 11.20 19.04
CA TYR A 2 13.47 10.87 18.51
C TYR A 2 13.56 11.00 17.00
N ASN A 3 13.47 9.90 16.26
CA ASN A 3 13.20 9.99 14.83
C ASN A 3 11.82 10.65 14.70
N ARG A 4 11.81 11.95 14.44
CA ARG A 4 10.57 12.67 14.15
C ARG A 4 10.13 12.19 12.78
N ILE A 5 9.26 11.19 12.75
CA ILE A 5 8.59 10.74 11.54
C ILE A 5 7.77 11.95 11.08
N LEU A 6 8.28 12.65 10.06
CA LEU A 6 7.56 13.75 9.44
C LEU A 6 6.47 13.11 8.58
N LYS A 7 5.24 13.10 9.08
CA LYS A 7 4.06 12.72 8.30
C LYS A 7 3.97 13.70 7.13
N ALA A 8 4.16 13.21 5.92
CA ALA A 8 4.00 14.03 4.72
C ALA A 8 2.55 14.56 4.67
N ALA A 9 2.39 15.81 4.24
CA ALA A 9 1.06 16.35 3.97
C ALA A 9 0.46 15.57 2.80
N ALA A 10 -0.61 14.82 3.06
CA ALA A 10 -1.24 13.97 2.05
C ALA A 10 -2.21 14.81 1.21
N LYS A 11 -2.10 14.70 -0.12
CA LYS A 11 -2.97 15.36 -1.08
C LYS A 11 -4.01 14.35 -1.59
N PRO A 12 -5.31 14.56 -1.36
CA PRO A 12 -6.37 13.75 -1.95
C PRO A 12 -6.29 13.75 -3.48
N LEU A 13 -6.57 12.59 -4.08
CA LEU A 13 -6.61 12.37 -5.52
C LEU A 13 -8.03 12.07 -5.97
N GLU A 14 -8.36 12.52 -7.17
CA GLU A 14 -9.66 12.22 -7.78
C GLU A 14 -9.69 10.80 -8.35
N THR A 15 -10.87 10.16 -8.34
CA THR A 15 -11.03 8.78 -8.84
C THR A 15 -10.47 8.54 -10.25
N PRO A 16 -10.70 9.42 -11.25
CA PRO A 16 -10.12 9.22 -12.59
C PRO A 16 -8.58 9.27 -12.58
N GLU A 17 -7.99 10.17 -11.78
CA GLU A 17 -6.54 10.28 -11.64
C GLU A 17 -5.95 9.02 -11.00
N VAL A 18 -6.59 8.49 -9.95
CA VAL A 18 -6.16 7.24 -9.31
C VAL A 18 -6.21 6.10 -10.32
N THR A 19 -7.33 5.92 -11.02
CA THR A 19 -7.50 4.84 -12.01
C THR A 19 -6.41 4.90 -13.09
N GLU A 20 -6.12 6.08 -13.65
CA GLU A 20 -5.08 6.25 -14.66
C GLU A 20 -3.69 5.86 -14.12
N ILE A 21 -3.37 6.24 -12.88
CA ILE A 21 -2.11 5.85 -12.23
C ILE A 21 -2.04 4.33 -12.06
N LEU A 22 -3.13 3.70 -11.62
CA LEU A 22 -3.19 2.25 -11.41
C LEU A 22 -2.93 1.49 -12.71
N GLU A 23 -3.63 1.87 -13.78
CA GLU A 23 -3.50 1.24 -15.10
C GLU A 23 -2.08 1.39 -15.68
N LYS A 24 -1.46 2.57 -15.55
CA LYS A 24 -0.17 2.86 -16.18
C LYS A 24 1.04 2.39 -15.37
N GLN A 25 0.94 2.35 -14.04
CA GLN A 25 2.12 2.25 -13.17
C GLN A 25 2.04 1.13 -12.12
N LEU A 26 0.84 0.66 -11.79
CA LEU A 26 0.60 -0.26 -10.68
C LEU A 26 -0.27 -1.44 -11.13
N ALA A 27 0.20 -2.18 -12.14
CA ALA A 27 -0.44 -3.42 -12.58
C ALA A 27 -0.70 -4.36 -11.39
N GLY A 28 -1.92 -4.91 -11.32
CA GLY A 28 -2.36 -5.77 -10.21
C GLY A 28 -2.92 -5.02 -9.00
N TRP A 29 -2.95 -3.69 -9.01
CA TRP A 29 -3.69 -2.87 -8.05
C TRP A 29 -5.04 -2.47 -8.64
N CYS A 30 -6.04 -2.30 -7.78
CA CYS A 30 -7.36 -1.82 -8.18
C CYS A 30 -7.94 -0.84 -7.16
N LEU A 31 -8.79 0.07 -7.64
CA LEU A 31 -9.55 0.97 -6.80
C LEU A 31 -10.81 0.24 -6.28
N ARG A 32 -11.06 0.34 -4.98
CA ARG A 32 -12.22 -0.21 -4.27
C ARG A 32 -12.78 0.78 -3.25
N SER A 33 -13.90 0.41 -2.67
CA SER A 33 -14.43 1.04 -1.46
C SER A 33 -14.11 0.16 -0.25
N HIS A 34 -13.61 0.76 0.82
CA HIS A 34 -13.37 0.12 2.10
C HIS A 34 -13.96 1.00 3.22
N ASN A 35 -15.00 0.52 3.90
CA ASN A 35 -15.79 1.31 4.87
C ASN A 35 -16.33 2.61 4.25
N ASP A 36 -16.92 2.51 3.05
CA ASP A 36 -17.48 3.65 2.29
C ASP A 36 -16.48 4.74 1.88
N VAL A 37 -15.17 4.45 2.03
CA VAL A 37 -14.05 5.34 1.66
C VAL A 37 -13.28 4.73 0.49
N PRO A 38 -12.88 5.52 -0.53
CA PRO A 38 -12.02 5.04 -1.60
C PRO A 38 -10.68 4.52 -1.08
N ALA A 39 -10.27 3.35 -1.55
CA ALA A 39 -9.01 2.69 -1.20
C ALA A 39 -8.42 1.98 -2.42
N ILE A 40 -7.10 1.87 -2.48
CA ILE A 40 -6.42 1.01 -3.47
C ILE A 40 -6.01 -0.30 -2.81
N GLU A 41 -6.23 -1.41 -3.51
CA GLU A 41 -5.89 -2.74 -3.00
C GLU A 41 -5.11 -3.57 -4.02
N THR A 42 -4.29 -4.48 -3.52
CA THR A 42 -3.68 -5.56 -4.31
C THR A 42 -3.69 -6.87 -3.52
N SER A 43 -3.73 -7.98 -4.24
CA SER A 43 -3.60 -9.32 -3.70
C SER A 43 -2.47 -10.04 -4.40
N ILE A 44 -1.57 -10.63 -3.63
CA ILE A 44 -0.39 -11.34 -4.12
C ILE A 44 -0.27 -12.70 -3.45
N LYS A 45 0.20 -13.68 -4.23
CA LYS A 45 0.59 -14.99 -3.72
C LYS A 45 2.11 -15.11 -3.78
N LEU A 46 2.72 -15.37 -2.63
CA LEU A 46 4.16 -15.55 -2.48
C LEU A 46 4.52 -17.04 -2.44
N LYS A 47 5.81 -17.35 -2.45
CA LYS A 47 6.31 -18.73 -2.48
C LYS A 47 5.82 -19.55 -1.27
N ASP A 48 6.07 -19.04 -0.08
CA ASP A 48 5.85 -19.73 1.19
C ASP A 48 5.66 -18.72 2.35
N PHE A 49 5.49 -19.26 3.56
CA PHE A 49 5.30 -18.45 4.77
C PHE A 49 6.52 -17.60 5.14
N GLU A 50 7.73 -18.12 4.98
CA GLU A 50 8.97 -17.39 5.31
C GLU A 50 9.16 -16.18 4.40
N THR A 51 8.91 -16.36 3.09
CA THR A 51 8.89 -15.29 2.09
C THR A 51 7.83 -14.25 2.45
N THR A 52 6.65 -14.71 2.86
CA THR A 52 5.53 -13.84 3.26
C THR A 52 5.85 -13.00 4.48
N SER A 53 6.38 -13.62 5.53
CA SER A 53 6.80 -12.92 6.75
C SER A 53 7.87 -11.87 6.46
N SER A 54 8.86 -12.21 5.62
CA SER A 54 9.93 -11.31 5.21
C SER A 54 9.42 -10.11 4.41
N PHE A 55 8.52 -10.35 3.45
CA PHE A 55 7.86 -9.31 2.68
C PHE A 55 7.06 -8.36 3.57
N ILE A 56 6.23 -8.89 4.47
CA ILE A 56 5.41 -8.10 5.40
C ILE A 56 6.30 -7.24 6.30
N ASN A 57 7.40 -7.78 6.83
CA ASN A 57 8.34 -7.02 7.63
C ASN A 57 8.96 -5.85 6.85
N GLN A 58 9.30 -6.05 5.56
CA GLN A 58 9.82 -4.98 4.74
C GLN A 58 8.78 -3.88 4.45
N VAL A 59 7.51 -4.27 4.25
CA VAL A 59 6.39 -3.33 4.16
C VAL A 59 6.25 -2.54 5.46
N ASN A 60 6.19 -3.20 6.62
CA ASN A 60 6.06 -2.57 7.94
C ASN A 60 7.16 -1.53 8.21
N LEU A 61 8.42 -1.87 7.95
CA LEU A 61 9.55 -0.95 8.11
C LEU A 61 9.40 0.30 7.22
N ARG A 62 8.93 0.12 5.98
CA ARG A 62 8.71 1.25 5.07
C ARG A 62 7.54 2.11 5.51
N SER A 63 6.44 1.50 5.92
CA SER A 63 5.25 2.19 6.44
C SER A 63 5.61 3.12 7.60
N HIS A 64 6.42 2.61 8.53
CA HIS A 64 6.89 3.38 9.67
C HIS A 64 7.73 4.59 9.26
N LEU A 65 8.67 4.40 8.33
CA LEU A 65 9.50 5.51 7.81
C LEU A 65 8.69 6.58 7.07
N LEU A 66 7.59 6.20 6.41
CA LEU A 66 6.70 7.13 5.71
C LEU A 66 5.63 7.74 6.63
N GLY A 67 5.47 7.23 7.85
CA GLY A 67 4.36 7.63 8.74
C GLY A 67 2.97 7.29 8.17
N HIS A 68 2.89 6.28 7.31
CA HIS A 68 1.67 5.89 6.60
C HIS A 68 1.57 4.36 6.56
N HIS A 69 0.49 3.83 7.13
CA HIS A 69 0.37 2.40 7.43
C HIS A 69 -0.71 1.74 6.58
N PRO A 70 -0.39 0.67 5.82
CA PRO A 70 -1.39 -0.13 5.13
C PRO A 70 -2.21 -0.98 6.09
N THR A 71 -3.39 -1.37 5.65
CA THR A 71 -4.05 -2.58 6.16
C THR A 71 -3.45 -3.78 5.44
N ILE A 72 -2.94 -4.75 6.20
CA ILE A 72 -2.34 -5.99 5.68
C ILE A 72 -3.13 -7.17 6.22
N GLN A 73 -3.63 -8.03 5.34
CA GLN A 73 -4.29 -9.28 5.68
C GLN A 73 -3.58 -10.42 4.98
N TYR A 74 -3.28 -11.52 5.66
CA TYR A 74 -2.64 -12.66 5.02
C TYR A 74 -3.00 -14.00 5.64
N THR A 75 -2.93 -15.06 4.85
CA THR A 75 -3.06 -16.44 5.29
C THR A 75 -2.04 -17.28 4.52
N TYR A 76 -1.09 -17.86 5.26
CA TYR A 76 0.08 -18.55 4.74
C TYR A 76 0.85 -17.70 3.72
N ASN A 77 0.63 -17.90 2.42
CA ASN A 77 1.32 -17.20 1.34
C ASN A 77 0.43 -16.27 0.51
N ASN A 78 -0.84 -16.10 0.88
CA ASN A 78 -1.74 -15.16 0.23
C ASN A 78 -1.78 -13.88 1.05
N VAL A 79 -1.39 -12.75 0.46
CA VAL A 79 -1.34 -11.44 1.11
C VAL A 79 -2.24 -10.48 0.35
N LYS A 80 -3.10 -9.79 1.09
CA LYS A 80 -3.90 -8.66 0.63
C LYS A 80 -3.40 -7.39 1.32
N ILE A 81 -3.20 -6.34 0.53
CA ILE A 81 -2.80 -5.02 1.00
C ILE A 81 -3.84 -4.01 0.56
N ILE A 82 -4.25 -3.15 1.49
CA ILE A 82 -5.19 -2.05 1.26
C ILE A 82 -4.54 -0.76 1.76
N LEU A 83 -4.59 0.28 0.93
CA LEU A 83 -4.07 1.62 1.22
C LEU A 83 -5.18 2.65 1.06
N GLN A 84 -5.33 3.47 2.08
CA GLN A 84 -6.18 4.64 2.11
C GLN A 84 -5.63 5.61 3.17
N THR A 85 -5.85 6.91 2.98
CA THR A 85 -5.50 7.91 3.99
C THR A 85 -6.71 8.25 4.83
N HIS A 86 -6.76 7.65 6.03
CA HIS A 86 -7.87 7.77 6.98
C HIS A 86 -8.22 9.22 7.31
N ASP A 87 -7.23 10.06 7.63
CA ASP A 87 -7.46 11.47 8.00
C ASP A 87 -8.11 12.29 6.86
N ALA A 88 -7.94 11.85 5.61
CA ALA A 88 -8.45 12.52 4.42
C ALA A 88 -9.74 11.87 3.88
N ASN A 89 -10.15 10.71 4.41
CA ASN A 89 -11.22 9.88 3.85
C ASN A 89 -11.11 9.70 2.32
N ALA A 90 -9.89 9.50 1.82
CA ALA A 90 -9.61 9.43 0.39
C ALA A 90 -8.34 8.62 0.11
N VAL A 91 -8.16 8.27 -1.17
CA VAL A 91 -6.84 7.89 -1.71
C VAL A 91 -6.04 9.18 -1.94
N THR A 92 -4.78 9.16 -1.54
CA THR A 92 -3.86 10.30 -1.66
C THR A 92 -2.59 9.93 -2.41
N ASP A 93 -1.76 10.93 -2.71
CA ASP A 93 -0.41 10.76 -3.23
C ASP A 93 0.50 9.89 -2.35
N VAL A 94 0.30 9.89 -1.03
CA VAL A 94 1.04 9.04 -0.09
C VAL A 94 0.67 7.57 -0.28
N ASP A 95 -0.62 7.27 -0.51
CA ASP A 95 -1.08 5.90 -0.82
C ASP A 95 -0.44 5.40 -2.11
N ILE A 96 -0.41 6.21 -3.16
CA ILE A 96 0.25 5.89 -4.44
C ILE A 96 1.75 5.66 -4.25
N THR A 97 2.41 6.50 -3.44
CA THR A 97 3.85 6.38 -3.14
C THR A 97 4.13 5.07 -2.42
N MET A 98 3.31 4.71 -1.43
CA MET A 98 3.42 3.45 -0.71
C MET A 98 3.16 2.26 -1.63
N ALA A 99 2.13 2.32 -2.48
CA ALA A 99 1.83 1.26 -3.46
C ALA A 99 2.99 1.00 -4.42
N LYS A 100 3.62 2.05 -4.96
CA LYS A 100 4.83 1.93 -5.80
C LYS A 100 5.96 1.23 -5.07
N LYS A 101 6.15 1.57 -3.79
CA LYS A 101 7.22 0.95 -3.00
C LYS A 101 6.93 -0.52 -2.71
N ILE A 102 5.70 -0.86 -2.37
CA ILE A 102 5.24 -2.24 -2.19
C ILE A 102 5.39 -3.02 -3.50
N ASN A 103 5.03 -2.44 -4.65
CA ASN A 103 5.19 -3.08 -5.96
C ASN A 103 6.66 -3.42 -6.25
N SER A 104 7.61 -2.57 -5.83
CA SER A 104 9.04 -2.90 -5.93
C SER A 104 9.46 -4.08 -5.05
N TYR A 105 8.80 -4.28 -3.90
CA TYR A 105 9.04 -5.44 -3.04
C TYR A 105 8.41 -6.70 -3.64
N ILE A 106 7.19 -6.60 -4.19
CA ILE A 106 6.52 -7.72 -4.85
C ILE A 106 7.44 -8.33 -5.91
N LYS A 107 8.02 -7.51 -6.79
CA LYS A 107 8.97 -7.94 -7.82
C LYS A 107 10.26 -8.62 -7.30
N ARG A 108 10.60 -8.41 -6.03
CA ARG A 108 11.80 -8.99 -5.38
C ARG A 108 11.50 -10.29 -4.64
N TYR A 109 10.28 -10.45 -4.13
CA TYR A 109 9.85 -11.64 -3.36
C TYR A 109 9.05 -12.66 -4.18
N GLN A 110 8.70 -12.31 -5.42
CA GLN A 110 8.23 -13.24 -6.46
C GLN A 110 9.43 -13.78 -7.23
#